data_AF-A0A4U7AUM9-F1
#
_entry.id   AF-A0A4U7AUM9-F1
#
_cell.length_a   1.000
_cell.length_b   1.000
_cell.length_c   1.000
_cell.angle_alpha   90.00
_cell.angle_beta   90.00
_cell.angle_gamma   90.00
#
_symmetry.space_group_name_H-M   'P 1'
#
loop_
_entity.id
_entity.type
_entity.pdbx_description
1 polymer ?
#
loop_
_entity_poly.entity_id
_entity_poly.type
_entity_poly.pdbx_seq_one_letter_code
_entity_poly.pdbx_strand_id
1 'polypeptide(L)'
;MEIKFVIASVICRPSQLRKLALASKTWHEAALKHLYNKMRLRIGGDIDFKLVPTFNSRNKGLRYIKHLDLACANDSRRPQLDMTFSLIVENIPHDNLLSFRWNTWNNTSVDNICRLLYSQKADLGICDASPPSVAHNGIANAPRD
;
A
#
# COMPACT_ATOMS: atom_id res chain seq x y z
N MET A 1 -10.78 -10.05 22.52
CA MET A 1 -10.08 -8.79 22.14
C MET A 1 -9.06 -8.50 23.23
N GLU A 2 -7.74 -8.49 22.93
CA GLU A 2 -6.72 -8.31 23.98
C GLU A 2 -6.63 -6.86 24.46
N ILE A 3 -6.76 -6.63 25.77
CA ILE A 3 -6.65 -5.31 26.43
C ILE A 3 -5.41 -4.51 25.97
N LYS A 4 -4.30 -5.21 25.72
CA LYS A 4 -3.04 -4.59 25.25
C LYS A 4 -3.17 -3.93 23.88
N PHE A 5 -3.97 -4.48 22.98
CA PHE A 5 -4.23 -3.86 21.68
C PHE A 5 -5.07 -2.59 21.83
N VAL A 6 -6.07 -2.60 22.71
CA VAL A 6 -6.87 -1.41 23.02
C VAL A 6 -5.98 -0.31 23.58
N ILE A 7 -5.10 -0.64 24.53
CA ILE A 7 -4.13 0.30 25.09
C ILE A 7 -3.13 0.80 24.03
N ALA A 8 -2.62 -0.06 23.15
CA ALA A 8 -1.75 0.38 22.06
C ALA A 8 -2.49 1.34 21.10
N SER A 9 -3.77 1.09 20.86
CA SER A 9 -4.58 1.88 19.91
C SER A 9 -4.87 3.32 20.35
N VAL A 10 -4.81 3.61 21.65
CA VAL A 10 -4.97 4.97 22.19
C VAL A 10 -3.67 5.77 22.17
N ILE A 11 -2.52 5.15 21.89
CA ILE A 11 -1.23 5.84 21.82
C ILE A 11 -1.03 6.42 20.42
N CYS A 12 -1.25 7.72 20.26
CA CYS A 12 -1.17 8.35 18.94
C CYS A 12 0.25 8.58 18.42
N ARG A 13 1.28 8.56 19.28
CA ARG A 13 2.66 8.89 18.90
C ARG A 13 3.46 7.63 18.56
N PRO A 14 4.00 7.49 17.33
CA PRO A 14 4.83 6.33 16.95
C PRO A 14 6.04 6.11 17.86
N SER A 15 6.63 7.19 18.38
CA SER A 15 7.76 7.09 19.33
C SER A 15 7.39 6.44 20.66
N GLN A 16 6.16 6.65 21.14
CA GLN A 16 5.66 6.03 22.37
C GLN A 16 5.27 4.57 22.14
N LEU A 17 4.66 4.27 20.99
CA LEU A 17 4.43 2.89 20.56
C LEU A 17 5.74 2.10 20.44
N ARG A 18 6.82 2.72 19.96
CA ARG A 18 8.14 2.10 19.93
C ARG A 18 8.63 1.75 21.34
N LYS A 19 8.49 2.65 22.31
CA LYS A 19 8.87 2.37 23.71
C LYS A 19 8.03 1.22 24.28
N LEU A 20 6.72 1.22 24.02
CA LEU A 20 5.83 0.14 24.43
C LEU A 20 6.23 -1.20 23.81
N ALA A 21 6.59 -1.20 22.52
CA ALA A 21 7.03 -2.39 21.80
C ALA A 21 8.31 -3.02 22.35
N LEU A 22 9.13 -2.25 23.10
CA LEU A 22 10.36 -2.73 23.72
C LEU A 22 10.13 -3.26 25.14
N ALA A 23 8.95 -3.04 25.74
CA ALA A 23 8.68 -3.42 27.13
C ALA A 23 8.47 -4.93 27.32
N SER A 24 7.81 -5.62 26.38
CA SER A 24 7.65 -7.09 26.40
C SER A 24 7.28 -7.64 25.03
N LYS A 25 7.42 -8.96 24.82
CA LYS A 25 7.01 -9.63 23.56
C LYS A 25 5.52 -9.44 23.25
N THR A 26 4.67 -9.45 24.28
CA THR A 26 3.22 -9.24 24.10
C THR A 26 2.89 -7.79 23.73
N TRP A 27 3.63 -6.83 24.28
CA TRP A 27 3.49 -5.42 23.92
C TRP A 27 4.08 -5.11 22.55
N HIS A 28 5.15 -5.79 22.17
CA HIS A 28 5.73 -5.77 20.84
C HIS A 28 4.69 -6.14 19.78
N GLU A 29 3.99 -7.26 20.00
CA GLU A 29 2.93 -7.71 19.09
C GLU A 29 1.76 -6.73 19.03
N ALA A 30 1.26 -6.24 20.18
CA ALA A 30 0.18 -5.27 20.22
C ALA A 30 0.54 -3.96 19.50
N ALA A 31 1.76 -3.46 19.71
CA ALA A 31 2.26 -2.24 19.09
C ALA A 31 2.45 -2.41 17.57
N LEU A 32 3.04 -3.53 17.13
CA LEU A 32 3.17 -3.85 15.70
C LEU A 32 1.81 -3.94 15.03
N LYS A 33 0.86 -4.65 15.66
CA LYS A 33 -0.49 -4.80 15.14
C LYS A 33 -1.16 -3.45 14.95
N HIS A 34 -0.99 -2.51 15.88
CA HIS A 34 -1.54 -1.17 15.73
C HIS A 34 -0.81 -0.34 14.65
N LEU A 35 0.53 -0.34 14.66
CA LEU A 35 1.35 0.44 13.73
C LEU A 35 1.15 0.02 12.26
N TYR A 36 1.06 -1.28 12.00
CA TYR A 36 0.95 -1.83 10.65
C TYR A 36 -0.50 -1.97 10.17
N ASN A 37 -1.51 -1.85 11.04
CA ASN A 37 -2.92 -2.07 10.68
C ASN A 37 -3.36 -1.26 9.45
N LYS A 38 -2.96 0.01 9.40
CA LYS A 38 -3.27 0.92 8.29
C LYS A 38 -2.00 1.66 7.86
N MET A 39 -1.51 1.33 6.68
CA MET A 39 -0.36 1.98 6.07
C MET A 39 -0.81 2.88 4.94
N ARG A 40 -0.32 4.12 4.94
CA ARG A 40 -0.48 5.05 3.82
C ARG A 40 0.90 5.46 3.35
N LEU A 41 1.24 5.12 2.12
CA LEU A 41 2.56 5.34 1.58
C LEU A 41 2.49 6.30 0.40
N ARG A 42 3.48 7.20 0.37
CA ARG A 42 3.75 8.05 -0.77
C ARG A 42 5.04 7.54 -1.40
N ILE A 43 4.96 7.07 -2.64
CA ILE A 43 6.10 6.52 -3.39
C ILE A 43 6.46 7.43 -4.56
N GLY A 44 7.67 7.31 -5.09
CA GLY A 44 8.28 8.26 -6.02
C GLY A 44 9.03 9.40 -5.31
N GLY A 45 9.22 9.33 -3.98
CA GLY A 45 9.87 10.37 -3.20
C GLY A 45 11.35 10.09 -2.89
N ASP A 46 12.06 11.08 -2.36
CA ASP A 46 13.45 10.91 -1.93
C ASP A 46 13.61 9.93 -0.75
N ILE A 47 12.51 9.56 -0.08
CA ILE A 47 12.52 8.67 1.09
C ILE A 47 12.17 7.22 0.75
N ASP A 48 11.97 6.89 -0.53
CA ASP A 48 11.58 5.55 -0.97
C ASP A 48 12.59 4.47 -0.57
N PHE A 49 13.87 4.82 -0.41
CA PHE A 49 14.90 3.91 0.10
C PHE A 49 14.57 3.34 1.49
N LYS A 50 13.73 4.03 2.29
CA LYS A 50 13.26 3.55 3.61
C LYS A 50 12.14 2.52 3.49
N LEU A 51 11.48 2.42 2.34
CA LEU A 51 10.44 1.43 2.09
C LEU A 51 11.06 0.06 1.84
N VAL A 52 12.28 0.00 1.27
CA VAL A 52 12.99 -1.26 1.00
C VAL A 52 13.14 -2.16 2.24
N PRO A 53 13.72 -1.69 3.37
CA PRO A 53 13.80 -2.49 4.58
C PRO A 53 12.43 -2.70 5.26
N THR A 54 11.45 -1.84 4.99
CA THR A 54 10.10 -1.96 5.56
C THR A 54 9.35 -3.13 4.92
N PHE A 55 9.43 -3.28 3.59
CA PHE A 55 8.81 -4.34 2.80
C PHE A 55 9.76 -5.53 2.58
N ASN A 56 10.45 -5.93 3.65
CA ASN A 56 11.27 -7.14 3.68
C ASN A 56 10.46 -8.29 4.27
N SER A 57 10.54 -9.49 3.68
CA SER A 57 9.85 -10.69 4.17
C SER A 57 10.16 -11.05 5.64
N ARG A 58 11.29 -10.61 6.20
CA ARG A 58 11.65 -10.77 7.61
C ARG A 58 10.91 -9.81 8.54
N ASN A 59 10.24 -8.78 8.01
CA ASN A 59 9.47 -7.84 8.80
C ASN A 59 8.14 -8.45 9.25
N LYS A 60 8.12 -8.92 10.51
CA LYS A 60 6.94 -9.50 11.16
C LYS A 60 5.74 -8.56 11.26
N GLY A 61 5.95 -7.24 11.10
CA GLY A 61 4.88 -6.26 11.07
C GLY A 61 3.98 -6.39 9.85
N LEU A 62 4.53 -6.85 8.72
CA LEU A 62 3.82 -6.89 7.44
C LEU A 62 2.52 -7.69 7.54
N ARG A 63 2.52 -8.83 8.22
CA ARG A 63 1.34 -9.70 8.42
C ARG A 63 0.12 -9.03 9.07
N TYR A 64 0.31 -7.89 9.72
CA TYR A 64 -0.77 -7.14 10.38
C TYR A 64 -1.35 -6.03 9.50
N ILE A 65 -0.85 -5.85 8.27
CA ILE A 65 -1.41 -4.89 7.32
C ILE A 65 -2.80 -5.37 6.91
N LYS A 66 -3.81 -4.55 7.23
CA LYS A 66 -5.19 -4.75 6.80
C LYS A 66 -5.63 -3.73 5.77
N HIS A 67 -5.10 -2.52 5.86
CA HIS A 67 -5.43 -1.42 4.98
C HIS A 67 -4.15 -0.81 4.42
N LEU A 68 -4.02 -0.81 3.09
CA LEU A 68 -2.90 -0.20 2.40
C LEU A 68 -3.39 0.81 1.38
N ASP A 69 -2.95 2.06 1.52
CA ASP A 69 -3.20 3.14 0.57
C ASP A 69 -1.86 3.57 -0.06
N LEU A 70 -1.74 3.51 -1.39
CA LEU A 70 -0.56 3.93 -2.15
C LEU A 70 -0.86 5.19 -2.97
N ALA A 71 -0.03 6.22 -2.81
CA ALA A 71 -0.11 7.48 -3.54
C ALA A 71 1.25 7.85 -4.16
N CYS A 72 1.25 8.56 -5.30
CA CYS A 72 2.50 9.07 -5.86
C CYS A 72 2.85 10.39 -5.18
N ALA A 73 4.13 10.55 -4.89
CA ALA A 73 4.74 11.81 -4.56
C ALA A 73 5.24 12.55 -5.81
N ASN A 74 5.89 11.85 -6.75
CA ASN A 74 6.46 12.44 -7.96
C ASN A 74 6.52 11.45 -9.13
N ASP A 75 5.74 11.72 -10.18
CA ASP A 75 5.66 10.88 -11.39
C ASP A 75 6.92 10.99 -12.27
N SER A 76 7.83 11.93 -12.01
CA SER A 76 9.04 12.12 -12.82
C SER A 76 10.10 11.02 -12.62
N ARG A 77 9.94 10.16 -11.60
CA ARG A 77 10.88 9.07 -11.23
C ARG A 77 10.25 7.70 -11.43
N ARG A 78 9.72 7.47 -12.65
CA ARG A 78 8.98 6.23 -12.99
C ARG A 78 9.72 4.93 -12.66
N PRO A 79 11.02 4.75 -13.01
CA PRO A 79 11.70 3.48 -12.72
C PRO A 79 11.77 3.16 -11.22
N GLN A 80 12.03 4.17 -10.38
CA GLN A 80 12.08 4.00 -8.93
C GLN A 80 10.70 3.70 -8.36
N LEU A 81 9.68 4.36 -8.89
CA LEU A 81 8.29 4.18 -8.51
C LEU A 81 7.81 2.77 -8.89
N ASP A 82 8.09 2.28 -10.09
CA ASP A 82 7.74 0.93 -10.55
C ASP A 82 8.45 -0.13 -9.70
N MET A 83 9.75 0.04 -9.44
CA MET A 83 10.52 -0.88 -8.59
C MET A 83 9.98 -0.92 -7.14
N THR A 84 9.69 0.24 -6.56
CA THR A 84 9.15 0.35 -5.20
C THR A 84 7.76 -0.26 -5.12
N PHE A 85 6.94 -0.05 -6.14
CA PHE A 85 5.63 -0.63 -6.25
C PHE A 85 5.69 -2.17 -6.31
N SER A 86 6.52 -2.73 -7.19
CA SER A 86 6.70 -4.18 -7.31
C SER A 86 7.16 -4.79 -5.98
N LEU A 87 8.14 -4.18 -5.32
CA LEU A 87 8.62 -4.63 -4.01
C LEU A 87 7.49 -4.69 -2.97
N ILE A 88 6.66 -3.64 -2.93
CA ILE A 88 5.52 -3.55 -2.02
C ILE A 88 4.53 -4.68 -2.33
N VAL A 89 4.11 -4.85 -3.59
CA VAL A 89 3.15 -5.87 -3.99
C VAL A 89 3.63 -7.29 -3.70
N GLU A 90 4.89 -7.58 -3.96
CA GLU A 90 5.49 -8.90 -3.71
C GLU A 90 5.56 -9.29 -2.22
N ASN A 91 5.60 -8.31 -1.31
CA ASN A 91 5.84 -8.56 0.12
C ASN A 91 4.62 -8.27 1.03
N ILE A 92 3.47 -7.87 0.47
CA ILE A 92 2.24 -7.68 1.25
C ILE A 92 1.63 -9.03 1.64
N PRO A 93 1.11 -9.19 2.87
CA PRO A 93 0.32 -10.37 3.20
C PRO A 93 -1.01 -10.38 2.43
N HIS A 94 -1.22 -11.39 1.62
CA HIS A 94 -2.46 -11.55 0.85
C HIS A 94 -3.64 -11.94 1.75
N ASP A 95 -3.41 -12.81 2.74
CA ASP A 95 -4.47 -13.43 3.54
C ASP A 95 -5.19 -12.47 4.51
N ASN A 96 -4.55 -11.36 4.87
CA ASN A 96 -5.04 -10.44 5.91
C ASN A 96 -5.42 -9.05 5.38
N LEU A 97 -5.25 -8.80 4.08
CA LEU A 97 -5.49 -7.50 3.47
C LEU A 97 -6.99 -7.29 3.19
N LEU A 98 -7.61 -6.39 3.96
CA LEU A 98 -9.03 -6.08 3.84
C LEU A 98 -9.31 -4.97 2.82
N SER A 99 -8.39 -4.02 2.63
CA SER A 99 -8.53 -2.98 1.62
C SER A 99 -7.19 -2.57 1.04
N PHE A 100 -7.15 -2.46 -0.28
CA PHE A 100 -6.03 -1.93 -1.04
C PHE A 100 -6.52 -0.77 -1.90
N ARG A 101 -5.92 0.41 -1.78
CA ARG A 101 -6.22 1.56 -2.62
C ARG A 101 -4.96 2.06 -3.30
N TRP A 102 -5.11 2.40 -4.56
CA TRP A 102 -4.04 2.99 -5.35
C TRP A 102 -4.67 4.01 -6.30
N ASN A 103 -4.12 5.22 -6.32
CA ASN A 103 -4.48 6.21 -7.34
C ASN A 103 -3.62 5.95 -8.57
N THR A 104 -4.25 5.67 -9.71
CA THR A 104 -3.55 5.45 -10.99
C THR A 104 -2.75 6.69 -11.36
N TRP A 105 -1.44 6.54 -11.47
CA TRP A 105 -0.57 7.59 -12.00
C TRP A 105 -0.56 7.46 -13.51
N ASN A 106 -0.57 8.60 -14.22
CA ASN A 106 -0.80 8.62 -15.65
C ASN A 106 0.21 7.71 -16.39
N ASN A 107 -0.35 6.60 -16.90
CA ASN A 107 0.18 5.76 -17.96
C ASN A 107 1.45 4.94 -17.67
N THR A 108 1.52 4.27 -16.51
CA THR A 108 2.50 3.20 -16.27
C THR A 108 1.80 1.88 -15.96
N SER A 109 2.07 0.86 -16.78
CA SER A 109 2.04 -0.57 -16.43
C SER A 109 0.79 -1.09 -15.68
N VAL A 110 -0.36 -0.46 -15.90
CA VAL A 110 -1.66 -0.90 -15.37
C VAL A 110 -1.88 -2.38 -15.72
N ASP A 111 -1.45 -2.81 -16.89
CA ASP A 111 -1.61 -4.18 -17.40
C ASP A 111 -0.86 -5.26 -16.61
N ASN A 112 0.38 -5.01 -16.18
CA ASN A 112 1.16 -6.03 -15.47
C ASN A 112 0.76 -6.14 -14.00
N ILE A 113 0.40 -5.01 -13.39
CA ILE A 113 -0.03 -4.91 -11.99
C ILE A 113 -1.48 -5.40 -11.85
N CYS A 114 -2.36 -5.04 -12.77
CA CYS A 114 -3.69 -5.65 -12.87
C CYS A 114 -3.54 -7.15 -13.12
N ARG A 115 -2.70 -7.62 -14.05
CA ARG A 115 -2.49 -9.07 -14.22
C ARG A 115 -2.02 -9.78 -12.96
N LEU A 116 -1.09 -9.20 -12.18
CA LEU A 116 -0.59 -9.81 -10.94
C LEU A 116 -1.67 -9.81 -9.83
N LEU A 117 -2.41 -8.72 -9.69
CA LEU A 117 -3.50 -8.60 -8.72
C LEU A 117 -4.71 -9.45 -9.11
N TYR A 118 -5.08 -9.54 -10.40
CA TYR A 118 -6.23 -10.30 -10.91
C TYR A 118 -5.94 -11.80 -11.02
N SER A 119 -4.73 -12.24 -11.41
CA SER A 119 -4.39 -13.67 -11.44
C SER A 119 -4.42 -14.31 -10.05
N GLN A 120 -4.14 -13.52 -9.00
CA GLN A 120 -4.25 -13.95 -7.60
C GLN A 120 -5.63 -13.70 -6.98
N LYS A 121 -6.42 -12.71 -7.45
CA LYS A 121 -7.76 -12.40 -6.92
C LYS A 121 -8.93 -13.13 -7.56
N ALA A 122 -8.73 -13.95 -8.60
CA ALA A 122 -9.76 -14.89 -9.05
C ALA A 122 -10.27 -15.80 -7.91
N ASP A 123 -9.49 -15.95 -6.83
CA ASP A 123 -9.87 -16.67 -5.61
C ASP A 123 -10.56 -15.80 -4.52
N LEU A 124 -10.50 -14.46 -4.58
CA LEU A 124 -11.02 -13.56 -3.54
C LEU A 124 -11.70 -12.34 -4.17
N GLY A 125 -12.99 -12.49 -4.46
CA GLY A 125 -13.83 -11.59 -5.26
C GLY A 125 -14.14 -10.21 -4.68
N ILE A 126 -13.15 -9.35 -4.45
CA ILE A 126 -13.36 -7.92 -4.18
C ILE A 126 -12.23 -7.08 -4.81
N CYS A 127 -12.55 -6.36 -5.90
CA CYS A 127 -11.71 -5.30 -6.47
C CYS A 127 -12.62 -4.21 -7.07
N ASP A 128 -12.88 -3.13 -6.33
CA ASP A 128 -13.33 -1.88 -6.93
C ASP A 128 -12.12 -1.12 -7.48
N ALA A 129 -11.59 -1.62 -8.61
CA ALA A 129 -10.79 -0.80 -9.48
C ALA A 129 -11.77 0.11 -10.23
N SER A 130 -11.98 1.35 -9.77
CA SER A 130 -12.59 2.35 -10.64
C SER A 130 -11.56 2.67 -11.73
N PRO A 131 -11.83 2.33 -13.01
CA PRO A 131 -10.93 2.70 -14.09
C PRO A 131 -10.87 4.23 -14.16
N PRO A 132 -9.72 4.83 -14.52
CA PRO A 132 -9.68 6.24 -14.83
C PRO A 132 -10.66 6.46 -16.00
N SER A 133 -11.65 7.32 -15.78
CA SER A 133 -12.54 7.81 -16.84
C SER A 133 -11.66 8.26 -18.01
N VAL A 134 -11.69 7.48 -19.10
CA VAL A 134 -11.10 7.89 -20.35
C VAL A 134 -11.95 9.07 -20.80
N ALA A 135 -11.47 10.29 -20.54
CA ALA A 135 -11.98 11.48 -21.20
C ALA A 135 -11.85 11.21 -22.71
N HIS A 136 -12.99 10.94 -23.35
CA HIS A 136 -13.10 10.93 -24.79
C HIS A 136 -12.71 12.33 -25.28
N ASN A 137 -11.46 12.49 -25.70
CA ASN A 137 -11.11 13.56 -26.61
C ASN A 137 -11.83 13.27 -27.92
N GLY A 138 -13.04 13.81 -28.05
CA GLY A 138 -13.77 13.89 -29.31
C GLY A 138 -12.97 14.74 -30.27
N ILE A 139 -12.17 14.10 -31.12
CA ILE A 139 -11.66 14.70 -32.36
C ILE A 139 -12.86 14.73 -33.31
N ALA A 140 -13.65 15.79 -33.25
CA ALA A 140 -14.61 16.12 -34.29
C ALA A 140 -13.83 16.69 -35.47
N ASN A 141 -13.53 15.85 -36.46
CA ASN A 141 -13.14 16.31 -37.78
C ASN A 141 -14.33 17.06 -38.40
N ALA A 142 -14.20 18.37 -38.57
CA ALA A 142 -15.11 19.16 -39.39
C ALA A 142 -14.77 19.00 -40.88
N PRO A 143 -15.76 18.92 -41.78
CA PRO A 143 -15.51 18.84 -43.21
C PRO A 143 -15.02 20.20 -43.75
N ARG A 144 -14.09 20.14 -44.71
CA ARG A 144 -13.65 21.31 -45.48
C ARG A 144 -14.75 21.69 -46.48
N ASP A 145 -15.09 22.98 -46.51
CA ASP A 145 -15.84 23.63 -47.59
C ASP A 145 -15.06 23.61 -48.92
#